data_AF-A0A8T2K831-F1
#
_entry.id   AF-A0A8T2K831-F1
#
_cell.length_a   1.000
_cell.length_b   1.000
_cell.length_c   1.000
_cell.angle_alpha   90.00
_cell.angle_beta   90.00
_cell.angle_gamma   90.00
#
_symmetry.space_group_name_H-M   'P 1'
#
loop_
_entity.id
_entity.type
_entity.pdbx_description
1 polymer ?
#
loop_
_entity_poly.entity_id
_entity_poly.type
_entity_poly.pdbx_seq_one_letter_code
_entity_poly.pdbx_strand_id
1 'polypeptide(L)'
;QASYKPLLKQVVEEIFQPSHAEPVDIEHMSSGLTDLLKTGISMFMKVSRPHPGDPSLLILFVIGGVTLSEVRMVKDLVSSIKPGTQVVVLSTKLLKPHDIPELLFATDRLHPDIGI
;
A
#
# COMPACT_ATOMS: atom_id res chain seq x y z
N GLN A 1 26.42 10.22 -6.03
CA GLN A 1 25.55 11.03 -5.14
C GLN A 1 24.34 10.19 -4.80
N ALA A 2 24.15 9.79 -3.54
CA ALA A 2 23.02 8.95 -3.13
C ALA A 2 21.78 9.84 -2.93
N SER A 3 20.72 9.59 -3.71
CA SER A 3 19.43 10.28 -3.54
C SER A 3 18.50 9.40 -2.72
N TYR A 4 17.83 9.98 -1.73
CA TYR A 4 16.80 9.27 -0.97
C TYR A 4 15.64 8.86 -1.88
N LYS A 5 15.23 7.60 -1.80
CA LYS A 5 14.06 7.05 -2.49
C LYS A 5 13.02 6.66 -1.42
N PRO A 6 11.92 7.41 -1.27
CA PRO A 6 10.91 7.12 -0.26
C PRO A 6 10.32 5.72 -0.42
N LEU A 7 9.94 5.07 0.68
CA LEU A 7 9.42 3.71 0.67
C LEU A 7 8.17 3.57 -0.22
N LEU A 8 7.22 4.49 -0.13
CA LEU A 8 6.01 4.47 -0.96
C LEU A 8 6.33 4.52 -2.45
N LYS A 9 7.42 5.19 -2.85
CA LYS A 9 7.88 5.18 -4.24
C LYS A 9 8.32 3.77 -4.66
N GLN A 10 9.08 3.11 -3.80
CA GLN A 10 9.59 1.76 -4.05
C GLN A 10 8.44 0.76 -4.22
N VAL A 11 7.48 0.78 -3.29
CA VAL A 11 6.30 -0.10 -3.31
C VAL A 11 5.46 0.12 -4.57
N VAL A 12 5.19 1.37 -4.95
CA VAL A 12 4.40 1.66 -6.15
C VAL A 12 5.14 1.22 -7.43
N GLU A 13 6.45 1.45 -7.52
CA GLU A 13 7.24 0.96 -8.67
C GLU A 13 7.26 -0.56 -8.76
N GLU A 14 7.27 -1.26 -7.63
CA GLU A 14 7.21 -2.73 -7.59
C GLU A 14 5.83 -3.26 -8.01
N ILE A 15 4.74 -2.61 -7.56
CA ILE A 15 3.38 -2.95 -8.01
C ILE A 15 3.24 -2.84 -9.53
N PHE A 16 3.82 -1.80 -10.15
CA PHE A 16 3.73 -1.58 -11.59
C PHE A 16 4.98 -2.02 -12.36
N GLN A 17 5.76 -2.97 -11.81
CA GLN A 17 6.97 -3.42 -12.46
C GLN A 17 6.66 -4.10 -13.81
N PRO A 18 7.30 -3.70 -14.93
CA PRO A 18 6.96 -4.20 -16.27
C PRO A 18 7.16 -5.70 -16.46
N SER A 19 8.05 -6.31 -15.67
CA SER A 19 8.33 -7.75 -15.73
C SER A 19 7.23 -8.61 -15.11
N HIS A 20 6.23 -8.02 -14.45
CA HIS A 20 5.18 -8.73 -13.69
C HIS A 20 5.76 -9.84 -12.80
N ALA A 21 6.95 -9.61 -12.25
CA ALA A 21 7.52 -10.53 -11.28
C ALA A 21 6.61 -10.50 -10.06
N GLU A 22 6.29 -11.68 -9.51
CA GLU A 22 5.48 -11.78 -8.31
C GLU A 22 6.25 -11.04 -7.19
N PRO A 23 5.70 -9.95 -6.64
CA PRO A 23 6.42 -9.18 -5.64
C PRO A 23 6.64 -10.07 -4.41
N VAL A 24 7.87 -10.21 -3.95
CA VAL A 24 8.21 -11.11 -2.83
C VAL A 24 7.51 -10.67 -1.54
N ASP A 25 7.31 -9.35 -1.41
CA ASP A 25 6.77 -8.72 -0.21
C ASP A 25 5.28 -8.34 -0.32
N ILE A 26 4.61 -8.64 -1.46
CA ILE A 26 3.18 -8.34 -1.67
C ILE A 26 2.40 -9.65 -1.80
N GLU A 27 1.74 -10.05 -0.72
CA GLU A 27 0.88 -11.23 -0.72
C GLU A 27 -0.53 -10.89 -1.21
N HIS A 28 -1.01 -11.64 -2.20
CA HIS A 28 -2.41 -11.58 -2.62
C HIS A 28 -3.29 -12.36 -1.63
N MET A 29 -4.12 -11.64 -0.85
CA MET A 29 -5.14 -12.23 0.00
C MET A 29 -6.50 -12.28 -0.70
N SER A 30 -6.98 -13.46 -1.12
CA SER A 30 -8.37 -13.62 -1.56
C SER A 30 -9.30 -13.81 -0.36
N SER A 31 -9.88 -12.74 0.16
CA SER A 31 -10.97 -12.87 1.14
C SER A 31 -12.33 -12.87 0.41
N GLY A 32 -12.97 -14.03 0.31
CA GLY A 32 -14.31 -14.16 -0.26
C GLY A 32 -14.95 -15.54 0.02
N LEU A 33 -16.29 -15.60 0.00
CA LEU A 33 -17.10 -16.81 0.18
C LEU A 33 -16.73 -17.95 -0.81
N THR A 34 -16.06 -17.61 -1.91
CA THR A 34 -15.50 -18.52 -2.91
C THR A 34 -14.31 -19.34 -2.40
N ASP A 35 -13.60 -18.91 -1.35
CA ASP A 35 -12.46 -19.67 -0.81
C ASP A 35 -12.90 -20.89 0.00
N LEU A 36 -14.08 -20.82 0.65
CA LEU A 36 -14.69 -21.97 1.34
C LEU A 36 -15.26 -23.03 0.37
N LEU A 37 -15.58 -22.67 -0.88
CA LEU A 37 -16.00 -23.63 -1.90
C LEU A 37 -14.81 -24.21 -2.69
N LYS A 38 -13.67 -23.49 -2.73
CA LYS A 38 -12.43 -23.96 -3.36
C LYS A 38 -11.77 -25.09 -2.57
N THR A 39 -11.94 -25.16 -1.25
CA THR A 39 -11.37 -26.24 -0.41
C THR A 39 -12.03 -27.61 -0.63
N GLY A 40 -13.28 -27.66 -1.09
CA GLY A 40 -14.05 -28.92 -1.22
C GLY A 40 -14.11 -29.53 -2.62
N ILE A 41 -14.07 -28.73 -3.70
CA ILE A 41 -14.28 -29.21 -5.08
C ILE A 41 -13.12 -28.83 -6.03
N SER A 42 -12.13 -28.03 -5.60
CA SER A 42 -11.14 -27.43 -6.50
C SER A 42 -9.72 -27.91 -6.24
N MET A 43 -9.48 -29.21 -6.43
CA MET A 43 -8.12 -29.79 -6.50
C MET A 43 -7.46 -29.55 -7.87
N PHE A 44 -7.96 -28.66 -8.73
CA PHE A 44 -7.56 -28.66 -10.15
C PHE A 44 -7.64 -27.32 -10.92
N MET A 45 -7.33 -26.17 -10.32
CA MET A 45 -6.91 -25.01 -11.14
C MET A 45 -5.87 -24.16 -10.41
N LYS A 46 -4.64 -24.16 -10.93
CA LYS A 46 -3.64 -23.12 -10.66
C LYS A 46 -4.10 -21.83 -11.34
N VAL A 47 -5.11 -21.18 -10.74
CA VAL A 47 -5.57 -19.85 -11.17
C VAL A 47 -4.46 -18.87 -10.80
N SER A 48 -3.81 -18.27 -11.78
CA SER A 48 -2.78 -17.24 -11.57
C SER A 48 -3.33 -16.16 -10.64
N ARG A 49 -2.58 -15.84 -9.59
CA ARG A 49 -2.94 -14.74 -8.68
C ARG A 49 -2.98 -13.45 -9.51
N PRO A 50 -4.08 -12.67 -9.46
CA PRO A 50 -4.13 -11.40 -10.17
C PRO A 50 -3.03 -10.49 -9.62
N HIS A 51 -2.29 -9.84 -10.52
CA HIS A 51 -1.22 -8.93 -10.13
C HIS A 51 -1.84 -7.68 -9.51
N PRO A 52 -1.28 -7.10 -8.43
CA PRO A 52 -1.83 -5.89 -7.82
C PRO A 52 -1.94 -4.70 -8.79
N GLY A 53 -1.19 -4.70 -9.89
CA GLY A 53 -1.27 -3.70 -10.96
C GLY A 53 -2.33 -3.96 -12.04
N ASP A 54 -3.04 -5.10 -12.02
CA ASP A 54 -4.06 -5.44 -13.04
C ASP A 54 -5.30 -4.53 -12.96
N PRO A 55 -5.89 -4.27 -11.77
CA PRO A 55 -7.07 -3.41 -11.66
C PRO A 55 -6.81 -1.95 -12.07
N SER A 56 -7.88 -1.24 -12.42
CA SER A 56 -7.84 0.22 -12.68
C SER A 56 -8.02 1.06 -11.41
N LEU A 57 -8.09 0.44 -10.24
CA LEU A 57 -8.18 1.08 -8.93
C LEU A 57 -7.09 0.53 -8.00
N LEU A 58 -6.25 1.41 -7.49
CA LEU A 58 -5.25 1.12 -6.46
C LEU A 58 -5.66 1.79 -5.14
N ILE A 59 -5.81 0.99 -4.08
CA ILE A 59 -6.07 1.47 -2.72
C ILE A 59 -4.82 1.21 -1.88
N LEU A 60 -4.22 2.26 -1.34
CA LEU A 60 -3.06 2.20 -0.45
C LEU A 60 -3.46 2.68 0.94
N PHE A 61 -3.46 1.80 1.93
CA PHE A 61 -3.70 2.17 3.33
C PHE A 61 -2.39 2.19 4.11
N VAL A 62 -1.96 3.37 4.54
CA VAL A 62 -0.68 3.58 5.23
C VAL A 62 -0.90 3.70 6.74
N ILE A 63 -0.40 2.70 7.47
CA ILE A 63 -0.38 2.68 8.94
C ILE A 63 0.83 3.49 9.43
N GLY A 64 0.65 4.31 10.46
CA GLY A 64 1.68 5.23 10.98
C GLY A 64 1.59 6.65 10.41
N GLY A 65 0.86 6.82 9.30
CA GLY A 65 0.55 8.12 8.71
C GLY A 65 1.29 8.37 7.41
N VAL A 66 0.85 9.39 6.66
CA VAL A 66 1.42 9.75 5.36
C VAL A 66 1.56 11.26 5.24
N THR A 67 2.59 11.73 4.54
CA THR A 67 2.75 13.16 4.23
C THR A 67 2.07 13.53 2.90
N LEU A 68 1.72 14.81 2.72
CA LEU A 68 1.16 15.30 1.45
C LEU A 68 2.13 15.12 0.27
N SER A 69 3.44 15.24 0.52
CA SER A 69 4.47 15.03 -0.50
C SER A 69 4.48 13.60 -1.01
N GLU A 70 4.28 12.62 -0.13
CA GLU A 70 4.17 11.21 -0.51
C GLU A 70 2.88 10.93 -1.29
N VAL A 71 1.73 11.46 -0.84
CA VAL A 71 0.46 11.30 -1.55
C VAL A 71 0.56 11.85 -2.98
N ARG A 72 1.13 13.05 -3.14
CA ARG A 72 1.36 13.66 -4.45
C ARG A 72 2.30 12.80 -5.30
N MET A 73 3.40 12.34 -4.74
CA MET A 73 4.37 11.52 -5.45
C MET A 73 3.76 10.20 -5.94
N VAL A 74 2.95 9.52 -5.12
CA VAL A 74 2.20 8.33 -5.54
C VAL A 74 1.28 8.65 -6.72
N LYS A 75 0.47 9.72 -6.61
CA LYS A 75 -0.44 10.14 -7.69
C LYS A 75 0.32 10.39 -9.00
N ASP A 76 1.39 11.18 -8.94
CA ASP A 76 2.17 11.58 -10.11
C ASP A 76 2.84 10.35 -10.76
N LEU A 77 3.38 9.44 -9.93
CA LEU A 77 4.02 8.21 -10.38
C LEU A 77 3.02 7.25 -11.07
N VAL A 78 1.88 6.97 -10.44
CA VAL A 78 0.86 6.07 -11.03
C VAL A 78 0.31 6.66 -12.33
N SER A 79 0.06 7.97 -12.35
CA SER A 79 -0.42 8.66 -13.57
C SER A 79 0.61 8.58 -14.70
N SER A 80 1.91 8.55 -14.39
CA SER A 80 2.98 8.40 -15.37
C SER A 80 3.13 6.97 -15.88
N ILE A 81 2.92 5.95 -15.03
CA ILE A 81 3.15 4.55 -15.40
C ILE A 81 1.92 3.96 -16.11
N LYS A 82 0.71 4.19 -15.57
CA LYS A 82 -0.54 3.63 -16.11
C LYS A 82 -1.64 4.70 -16.07
N PRO A 83 -1.65 5.61 -17.07
CA PRO A 83 -2.69 6.62 -17.20
C PRO A 83 -4.10 6.01 -17.14
N GLY A 84 -5.01 6.64 -16.38
CA GLY A 84 -6.37 6.14 -16.19
C GLY A 84 -6.57 5.25 -14.96
N THR A 85 -5.51 4.90 -14.24
CA THR A 85 -5.62 4.23 -12.93
C THR A 85 -6.08 5.22 -11.87
N GLN A 86 -7.14 4.88 -11.14
CA GLN A 86 -7.59 5.64 -9.97
C GLN A 86 -6.77 5.23 -8.74
N VAL A 87 -6.35 6.21 -7.95
CA VAL A 87 -5.57 5.96 -6.73
C VAL A 87 -6.29 6.56 -5.53
N VAL A 88 -6.51 5.73 -4.51
CA VAL A 88 -7.04 6.12 -3.21
C VAL A 88 -5.98 5.86 -2.16
N VAL A 89 -5.46 6.94 -1.54
CA VAL A 89 -4.52 6.84 -0.42
C VAL A 89 -5.26 7.12 0.88
N LEU A 90 -5.25 6.13 1.77
CA LEU A 90 -5.80 6.20 3.11
C LEU A 90 -4.66 6.15 4.12
N SER A 91 -4.85 6.75 5.28
CA SER A 91 -3.84 6.68 6.34
C SER A 91 -4.45 6.86 7.72
N THR A 92 -3.72 6.41 8.73
CA THR A 92 -4.08 6.64 10.14
C THR A 92 -3.99 8.11 10.56
N LYS A 93 -3.06 8.88 9.98
CA LYS A 93 -2.90 10.33 10.21
C LYS A 93 -2.24 10.98 9.01
N LEU A 94 -2.69 12.18 8.65
CA LEU A 94 -1.96 13.03 7.70
C LEU A 94 -0.85 13.78 8.46
N LEU A 95 0.40 13.52 8.10
CA LEU A 95 1.58 14.00 8.81
C LEU A 95 2.13 15.31 8.21
N LYS A 96 2.57 16.19 9.11
CA LYS A 96 3.38 17.39 8.89
C LYS A 96 4.81 17.12 9.37
N PRO A 97 5.80 17.91 8.92
CA PRO A 97 7.20 17.69 9.30
C PRO A 97 7.47 17.68 10.81
N HIS A 98 6.71 18.45 11.61
CA HIS A 98 6.86 18.48 13.06
C HIS A 98 6.17 17.32 13.79
N ASP A 99 5.22 16.61 13.15
CA ASP A 99 4.52 15.49 13.78
C ASP A 99 5.50 14.36 14.12
N ILE A 100 6.51 14.10 13.29
CA ILE A 100 7.47 13.01 13.51
C ILE A 100 8.26 13.18 14.83
N PRO A 101 9.01 14.29 15.06
CA PRO A 101 9.73 14.46 16.32
C PRO A 101 8.79 14.52 17.53
N GLU A 102 7.59 15.08 17.39
CA GLU A 102 6.60 15.10 18.46
C GLU A 102 6.11 13.68 18.82
N LEU A 103 5.81 12.86 17.81
CA LEU A 103 5.37 11.47 17.99
C LEU A 103 6.47 10.57 18.57
N LEU A 104 7.74 10.89 18.31
CA LEU A 104 8.89 10.10 18.76
C LEU A 104 9.41 10.52 20.13
N PHE A 105 9.39 11.82 20.45
CA PHE A 105 10.10 12.36 21.62
C PHE A 105 9.21 13.07 22.64
N ALA A 106 8.02 13.55 22.23
CA ALA A 106 7.15 14.35 23.09
C ALA A 106 5.84 13.63 23.47
N THR A 107 5.48 12.56 22.77
CA THR A 107 4.27 11.79 23.06
C THR A 107 4.57 10.68 24.06
N ASP A 108 3.99 10.76 25.26
CA ASP A 108 3.99 9.62 26.18
C ASP A 108 3.07 8.51 25.65
N ARG A 109 3.68 7.39 25.25
CA ARG A 109 2.99 6.22 24.71
C ARG A 109 2.78 5.13 25.77
N LEU A 110 3.27 5.32 27.00
CA LEU A 110 3.11 4.36 28.10
C LEU A 110 1.67 4.36 28.62
N HIS A 111 0.92 5.43 28.35
CA HIS A 111 -0.48 5.59 28.69
C HIS A 111 -1.24 5.88 27.40
N PRO A 112 -1.86 4.87 26.76
CA PRO A 112 -2.68 5.14 25.60
C PRO A 112 -3.81 6.10 26.01
N ASP A 113 -4.01 7.14 25.22
CA ASP A 113 -5.10 8.09 25.38
C ASP A 113 -6.41 7.43 24.90
N ILE A 114 -6.81 6.37 25.61
CA ILE A 114 -8.13 5.76 25.50
C ILE A 114 -9.07 6.69 26.24
N GLY A 115 -9.68 7.63 25.51
CA GLY A 115 -10.64 8.58 26.06
C GLY A 115 -11.87 7.87 26.64
N ILE A 116 -11.79 7.47 27.91
CA ILE A 116 -12.91 7.10 28.78
C ILE A 116 -13.52 8.37 29.35
#